data_AF-A0A1C7N0A7-F1
#
_entry.id   AF-A0A1C7N0A7-F1
#
_cell.length_a   1.000
_cell.length_b   1.000
_cell.length_c   1.000
_cell.angle_alpha   90.00
_cell.angle_beta   90.00
_cell.angle_gamma   90.00
#
_symmetry.space_group_name_H-M   'P 1'
#
loop_
_entity.id
_entity.type
_entity.pdbx_description
1 polymer ?
#
loop_
_entity_poly.entity_id
_entity_poly.type
_entity_poly.pdbx_seq_one_letter_code
_entity_poly.pdbx_strand_id
1 'polypeptide(L)'
;MYYHHAHGAVVQLREDLESLEKELAAFREPSQQHMRWQLQFKNGQLSLLSQIKSLQEFLVYGKAALSYLSPFRDIMSASWPQNQTSFLQPAIQQLLQNEQSHPCNRLTILNDASDTLVWRAPQRMMFPLINHYFKCCNATLPILHENSYRKHLASLIDPLQDPVVNAICASACISQCKHAFLTSREKRRLGEYYFQQSTELLLDIFDDIDKRLDTLLTINLLQPFMLATLRVSESKKWNTIGIAIALDLTRQPVTVCTYLDRVRQAIIARNRILIFVSAHTLDFYAEGKCIDIPAVRLKFDILPDDCDRTKETLEVINCISQFLFCPSYIRIANHVRAMSVGRPAEIRLEDVVYSEEAILSWWQQLPNHLKLSDTLNSFTQDLVHGCGSILKLTIAISSLILIMSIETALLSSISVNQQQHGAQTSFYQRAFETMSYSVDISILIIRQLDRLGFCSSPVRLLAKMMDYIASLVS
;
A
#
# COMPACT_ATOMS: atom_id res chain seq x y z
N MET A 1 -45.38 -47.52 -28.93
CA MET A 1 -45.81 -46.15 -28.57
C MET A 1 -44.75 -45.36 -27.81
N TYR A 2 -44.04 -45.93 -26.82
CA TYR A 2 -43.00 -45.19 -26.06
C TYR A 2 -41.82 -44.67 -26.92
N TYR A 3 -41.41 -45.39 -27.96
CA TYR A 3 -40.27 -45.00 -28.81
C TYR A 3 -40.52 -43.73 -29.64
N HIS A 4 -41.76 -43.50 -30.09
CA HIS A 4 -42.11 -42.29 -30.85
C HIS A 4 -42.14 -41.05 -29.96
N HIS A 5 -42.55 -41.21 -28.69
CA HIS A 5 -42.60 -40.10 -27.74
C HIS A 5 -41.19 -39.68 -27.29
N ALA A 6 -40.29 -40.66 -27.09
CA ALA A 6 -38.90 -40.41 -26.76
C ALA A 6 -38.14 -39.75 -27.93
N HIS A 7 -38.40 -40.19 -29.17
CA HIS A 7 -37.77 -39.58 -30.35
C HIS A 7 -38.22 -38.13 -30.55
N GLY A 8 -39.50 -37.79 -30.31
CA GLY A 8 -39.99 -36.42 -30.38
C GLY A 8 -39.30 -35.51 -29.36
N ALA A 9 -39.12 -35.97 -28.12
CA ALA A 9 -38.45 -35.20 -27.07
C ALA A 9 -36.97 -34.93 -27.37
N VAL A 10 -36.26 -35.89 -27.98
CA VAL A 10 -34.84 -35.74 -28.35
C VAL A 10 -34.66 -34.74 -29.50
N VAL A 11 -35.58 -34.71 -30.46
CA VAL A 11 -35.56 -33.73 -31.55
C VAL A 11 -35.80 -32.32 -31.01
N GLN A 12 -36.82 -32.16 -30.16
CA GLN A 12 -37.13 -30.88 -29.52
C GLN A 12 -35.94 -30.34 -28.71
N LEU A 13 -35.30 -31.18 -27.89
CA LEU A 13 -34.13 -30.79 -27.09
C LEU A 13 -32.93 -30.38 -27.95
N ARG A 14 -32.76 -30.97 -29.13
CA ARG A 14 -31.70 -30.58 -30.07
C ARG A 14 -31.98 -29.22 -30.69
N GLU A 15 -33.22 -28.96 -31.08
CA GLU A 15 -33.64 -27.66 -31.61
C GLU A 15 -33.51 -26.56 -30.55
N ASP A 16 -33.88 -26.84 -29.31
CA ASP A 16 -33.71 -25.92 -28.19
C ASP A 16 -32.23 -25.62 -27.90
N LEU A 17 -31.36 -26.64 -27.97
CA LEU A 17 -29.90 -26.48 -27.83
C LEU A 17 -29.30 -25.63 -28.94
N GLU A 18 -29.68 -25.88 -30.20
CA GLU A 18 -29.19 -25.08 -31.34
C GLU A 18 -29.69 -23.63 -31.27
N SER A 19 -30.91 -23.40 -30.78
CA SER A 19 -31.44 -22.05 -30.53
C SER A 19 -30.65 -21.33 -29.44
N LEU A 20 -30.39 -22.02 -28.31
CA LEU A 20 -29.59 -21.50 -27.21
C LEU A 20 -28.15 -21.20 -27.64
N GLU A 21 -27.53 -22.06 -28.44
CA GLU A 21 -26.17 -21.83 -28.96
C GLU A 21 -26.12 -20.62 -29.90
N LYS A 22 -27.15 -20.41 -30.73
CA LYS A 22 -27.29 -19.20 -31.57
C LYS A 22 -27.47 -17.94 -30.73
N GLU A 23 -28.28 -17.97 -29.68
CA GLU A 23 -28.44 -16.85 -28.74
C GLU A 23 -27.12 -16.56 -28.00
N LEU A 24 -26.41 -17.59 -27.55
CA LEU A 24 -25.11 -17.47 -26.90
C LEU A 24 -24.04 -16.90 -27.84
N ALA A 25 -24.05 -17.30 -29.12
CA ALA A 25 -23.18 -16.73 -30.14
C ALA A 25 -23.50 -15.25 -30.43
N ALA A 26 -24.79 -14.90 -30.52
CA ALA A 26 -25.25 -13.52 -30.69
C ALA A 26 -24.90 -12.63 -29.47
N PHE A 27 -24.89 -13.19 -28.26
CA PHE A 27 -24.41 -12.49 -27.05
C PHE A 27 -22.87 -12.36 -26.99
N ARG A 28 -22.13 -13.28 -27.62
CA ARG A 28 -20.66 -13.25 -27.69
C ARG A 28 -20.11 -12.26 -28.72
N GLU A 29 -20.85 -11.95 -29.79
CA GLU A 29 -20.39 -10.98 -30.81
C GLU A 29 -20.22 -9.53 -30.31
N PRO A 30 -21.13 -8.92 -29.52
CA PRO A 30 -20.92 -7.55 -29.04
C PRO A 30 -19.79 -7.42 -28.01
N SER A 31 -19.36 -8.51 -27.37
CA SER A 31 -18.28 -8.50 -26.38
C SER A 31 -16.87 -8.64 -26.99
N GLN A 32 -16.76 -8.81 -28.32
CA GLN A 32 -15.48 -8.80 -29.05
C GLN A 32 -15.24 -7.54 -29.90
N GLN A 33 -16.12 -6.54 -29.85
CA GLN A 33 -15.70 -5.21 -30.29
C GLN A 33 -14.59 -4.73 -29.34
N HIS A 34 -13.34 -4.85 -29.78
CA HIS A 34 -12.19 -4.22 -29.14
C HIS A 34 -12.57 -2.78 -28.82
N MET A 35 -12.79 -2.47 -27.54
CA MET A 35 -13.06 -1.10 -27.10
C MET A 35 -11.93 -0.22 -27.62
N ARG A 36 -12.23 0.59 -28.64
CA ARG A 36 -11.27 1.55 -29.19
C ARG A 36 -11.18 2.69 -28.20
N TRP A 37 -10.04 2.76 -27.52
CA TRP A 37 -9.68 3.85 -26.62
C TRP A 37 -9.65 5.15 -27.40
N GLN A 38 -10.63 6.02 -27.18
CA GLN A 38 -10.58 7.39 -27.68
C GLN A 38 -9.87 8.23 -26.62
N LEU A 39 -8.55 8.35 -26.75
CA LEU A 39 -7.75 9.21 -25.90
C LEU A 39 -7.69 10.61 -26.52
N GLN A 40 -7.96 11.64 -25.73
CA GLN A 40 -7.81 13.03 -26.11
C GLN A 40 -6.73 13.68 -25.26
N PHE A 41 -5.71 14.26 -25.90
CA PHE A 41 -4.73 15.09 -25.22
C PHE A 41 -5.10 16.56 -25.37
N LYS A 42 -5.41 17.24 -24.26
CA LYS A 42 -5.80 18.65 -24.25
C LYS A 42 -5.14 19.37 -23.08
N ASN A 43 -4.46 20.48 -23.35
CA ASN A 43 -3.76 21.30 -22.33
C ASN A 43 -2.76 20.53 -21.47
N GLY A 44 -2.01 19.59 -22.06
CA GLY A 44 -1.05 18.77 -21.31
C GLY A 44 -1.67 17.60 -20.54
N GLN A 45 -3.00 17.40 -20.63
CA GLN A 45 -3.71 16.34 -19.94
C GLN A 45 -4.23 15.28 -20.93
N LEU A 46 -3.86 14.02 -20.69
CA LEU A 46 -4.43 12.87 -21.41
C LEU A 46 -5.76 12.48 -20.75
N SER A 47 -6.85 12.56 -21.50
CA SER A 47 -8.21 12.26 -21.05
C SER A 47 -8.80 11.13 -21.87
N LEU A 48 -9.45 10.16 -21.23
CA LEU A 48 -10.21 9.12 -21.93
C LEU A 48 -11.60 9.66 -22.27
N LEU A 49 -11.89 9.84 -23.57
CA LEU A 49 -13.25 10.07 -24.04
C LEU A 49 -13.99 8.73 -23.98
N SER A 50 -14.87 8.61 -22.99
CA SER A 50 -15.69 7.41 -22.82
C SER A 50 -17.16 7.77 -22.77
N GLN A 51 -18.01 6.91 -23.32
CA GLN A 51 -19.47 6.97 -23.15
C GLN A 51 -19.93 6.02 -22.04
N ILE A 52 -19.19 5.93 -20.93
CA ILE A 52 -19.53 5.02 -19.83
C ILE A 52 -20.87 5.47 -19.22
N LYS A 53 -21.91 4.65 -19.38
CA LYS A 53 -23.28 4.91 -18.90
C LYS A 53 -23.60 4.15 -17.61
N SER A 54 -22.77 3.20 -17.22
CA SER A 54 -22.97 2.37 -16.03
C SER A 54 -21.67 2.03 -15.32
N LEU A 55 -21.77 1.70 -14.03
CA LEU A 55 -20.66 1.22 -13.22
C LEU A 55 -20.06 -0.07 -13.81
N GLN A 56 -20.88 -0.94 -14.38
CA GLN A 56 -20.44 -2.18 -15.00
C GLN A 56 -19.57 -1.93 -16.24
N GLU A 57 -19.92 -0.94 -17.07
CA GLU A 57 -19.05 -0.48 -18.16
C GLU A 57 -17.76 0.13 -17.63
N PHE A 58 -17.81 0.97 -16.58
CA PHE A 58 -16.62 1.56 -15.95
C PHE A 58 -15.62 0.49 -15.50
N LEU A 59 -16.12 -0.61 -14.94
CA LEU A 59 -15.30 -1.73 -14.48
C LEU A 59 -14.64 -2.50 -15.64
N VAL A 60 -15.33 -2.61 -16.78
CA VAL A 60 -14.72 -3.16 -18.01
C VAL A 60 -13.56 -2.27 -18.47
N TYR A 61 -13.73 -0.94 -18.43
CA TYR A 61 -12.65 0.01 -18.73
C TYR A 61 -11.50 -0.05 -17.71
N GLY A 62 -11.80 -0.19 -16.41
CA GLY A 62 -10.79 -0.37 -15.37
C GLY A 62 -9.93 -1.60 -15.61
N LYS A 63 -10.55 -2.75 -15.90
CA LYS A 63 -9.86 -4.00 -16.26
C LYS A 63 -8.98 -3.83 -17.52
N ALA A 64 -9.46 -3.08 -18.51
CA ALA A 64 -8.75 -2.84 -19.76
C ALA A 64 -7.60 -1.80 -19.64
N ALA A 65 -7.76 -0.75 -18.81
CA ALA A 65 -6.74 0.29 -18.57
C ALA A 65 -5.54 -0.30 -17.83
N LEU A 66 -5.84 -1.12 -16.84
CA LEU A 66 -4.84 -1.80 -16.04
C LEU A 66 -4.14 -2.94 -16.82
N SER A 67 -4.63 -3.37 -17.99
CA SER A 67 -3.95 -4.38 -18.83
C SER A 67 -3.06 -3.76 -19.92
N TYR A 68 -3.33 -2.52 -20.37
CA TYR A 68 -2.54 -1.87 -21.42
C TYR A 68 -1.24 -1.22 -20.91
N LEU A 69 -1.24 -0.66 -19.70
CA LEU A 69 -0.08 0.06 -19.13
C LEU A 69 0.70 -0.74 -18.08
N SER A 70 0.28 -1.97 -17.81
CA SER A 70 0.79 -2.76 -16.69
C SER A 70 1.78 -3.82 -17.16
N PRO A 71 2.89 -4.04 -16.43
CA PRO A 71 3.72 -5.23 -16.60
C PRO A 71 2.96 -6.53 -16.26
N PHE A 72 1.72 -6.44 -15.77
CA PHE A 72 0.82 -7.55 -15.44
C PHE A 72 -0.21 -7.84 -16.56
N ARG A 73 0.03 -7.44 -17.81
CA ARG A 73 -0.90 -7.68 -18.94
C ARG A 73 -1.36 -9.14 -19.02
N ASP A 74 -0.42 -10.07 -18.96
CA ASP A 74 -0.69 -11.50 -19.13
C ASP A 74 -1.40 -12.10 -17.89
N ILE A 75 -1.15 -11.50 -16.71
CA ILE A 75 -1.85 -11.81 -15.44
C ILE A 75 -3.32 -11.39 -15.53
N MET A 76 -3.60 -10.25 -16.16
CA MET A 76 -4.94 -9.69 -16.30
C MET A 76 -5.80 -10.40 -17.34
N SER A 77 -5.16 -11.06 -18.32
CA SER A 77 -5.85 -11.89 -19.31
C SER A 77 -6.24 -13.27 -18.80
N ALA A 78 -5.65 -13.75 -17.70
CA ALA A 78 -6.16 -14.93 -17.02
C ALA A 78 -7.55 -14.61 -16.45
N SER A 79 -8.50 -15.53 -16.60
CA SER A 79 -9.87 -15.36 -16.07
C SER A 79 -9.80 -15.07 -14.57
N TRP A 80 -9.99 -13.81 -14.20
CA TRP A 80 -10.05 -13.41 -12.79
C TRP A 80 -11.15 -14.23 -12.11
N PRO A 81 -10.84 -14.95 -11.01
CA PRO A 81 -11.85 -15.74 -10.33
C PRO A 81 -12.99 -14.81 -9.89
N GLN A 82 -14.24 -15.18 -10.18
CA GLN A 82 -15.42 -14.33 -9.92
C GLN A 82 -15.67 -14.00 -8.44
N ASN A 83 -14.86 -14.51 -7.50
CA ASN A 83 -15.07 -14.39 -6.06
C ASN A 83 -13.87 -13.77 -5.32
N GLN A 84 -13.02 -12.98 -5.99
CA GLN A 84 -11.88 -12.32 -5.32
C GLN A 84 -12.25 -10.92 -4.83
N THR A 85 -12.03 -10.68 -3.55
CA THR A 85 -12.33 -9.44 -2.81
C THR A 85 -11.11 -8.50 -2.70
N SER A 86 -9.95 -8.88 -3.25
CA SER A 86 -8.70 -8.09 -3.25
C SER A 86 -8.00 -8.16 -4.62
N PHE A 87 -7.52 -7.02 -5.13
CA PHE A 87 -6.78 -6.96 -6.39
C PHE A 87 -5.27 -7.20 -6.17
N LEU A 88 -4.72 -6.68 -5.07
CA LEU A 88 -3.28 -6.75 -4.82
C LEU A 88 -2.80 -8.16 -4.43
N GLN A 89 -3.57 -8.91 -3.65
CA GLN A 89 -3.13 -10.22 -3.16
C GLN A 89 -2.93 -11.24 -4.30
N PRO A 90 -3.88 -11.46 -5.23
CA PRO A 90 -3.68 -12.41 -6.33
C PRO A 90 -2.48 -12.04 -7.21
N ALA A 91 -2.28 -10.74 -7.46
CA ALA A 91 -1.13 -10.26 -8.21
C ALA A 91 0.19 -10.59 -7.51
N ILE A 92 0.28 -10.38 -6.20
CA ILE A 92 1.47 -10.70 -5.40
C ILE A 92 1.70 -12.22 -5.33
N GLN A 93 0.66 -13.02 -5.15
CA GLN A 93 0.76 -14.48 -5.12
C GLN A 93 1.25 -15.04 -6.46
N GLN A 94 0.72 -14.52 -7.57
CA GLN A 94 1.17 -14.94 -8.91
C GLN A 94 2.62 -14.54 -9.17
N LEU A 95 3.04 -13.35 -8.71
CA LEU A 95 4.44 -12.95 -8.79
C LEU A 95 5.36 -13.90 -8.02
N LEU A 96 4.96 -14.28 -6.80
CA LEU A 96 5.71 -15.25 -5.99
C LEU A 96 5.78 -16.62 -6.65
N GLN A 97 4.70 -17.10 -7.26
CA GLN A 97 4.70 -18.35 -8.02
C GLN A 97 5.62 -18.28 -9.24
N ASN A 98 5.62 -17.15 -9.95
CA ASN A 98 6.49 -16.92 -11.10
C ASN A 98 7.98 -16.81 -10.70
N GLU A 99 8.29 -16.21 -9.55
CA GLU A 99 9.67 -16.19 -9.03
C GLU A 99 10.20 -17.60 -8.74
N GLN A 100 9.33 -18.51 -8.28
CA GLN A 100 9.71 -19.90 -7.99
C GLN A 100 9.91 -20.74 -9.26
N SER A 101 9.10 -20.51 -10.30
CA SER A 101 9.18 -21.27 -11.55
C SER A 101 10.30 -20.77 -12.47
N HIS A 102 10.63 -19.48 -12.41
CA HIS A 102 11.65 -18.86 -13.24
C HIS A 102 12.57 -17.99 -12.37
N PRO A 103 13.65 -18.56 -11.78
CA PRO A 103 14.67 -17.77 -11.14
C PRO A 103 15.28 -16.86 -12.21
N CYS A 104 14.83 -15.60 -12.23
CA CYS A 104 15.32 -14.61 -13.18
C CYS A 104 16.85 -14.54 -13.04
N ASN A 105 17.59 -14.71 -14.14
CA ASN A 105 19.02 -14.40 -14.18
C ASN A 105 19.18 -12.87 -14.02
N ARG A 106 19.16 -12.39 -12.78
CA ARG A 106 19.10 -10.97 -12.39
C ARG A 106 20.35 -10.17 -12.82
N LEU A 107 21.45 -10.84 -13.16
CA LEU A 107 22.74 -10.23 -13.47
C LEU A 107 22.83 -9.56 -14.86
N THR A 108 21.88 -9.82 -15.78
CA THR A 108 22.03 -9.35 -17.17
C THR A 108 21.77 -7.84 -17.36
N ILE A 109 21.16 -7.16 -16.38
CA ILE A 109 20.78 -5.73 -16.51
C ILE A 109 21.99 -4.79 -16.38
N LEU A 110 23.07 -5.23 -15.71
CA LEU A 110 24.28 -4.41 -15.50
C LEU A 110 25.25 -4.44 -16.70
N ASN A 111 25.12 -5.43 -17.59
CA ASN A 111 26.04 -5.60 -18.73
C ASN A 111 25.64 -4.79 -19.98
N ASP A 112 24.52 -4.06 -19.92
CA ASP A 112 24.07 -3.21 -21.03
C ASP A 112 24.86 -1.88 -21.02
N ALA A 113 25.96 -1.86 -21.79
CA ALA A 113 26.98 -0.81 -21.92
C ALA A 113 26.48 0.53 -22.50
N SER A 114 25.24 0.92 -22.24
CA SER A 114 24.73 2.23 -22.67
C SER A 114 25.33 3.34 -21.81
N ASP A 115 26.06 4.22 -22.47
CA ASP A 115 27.06 5.14 -21.95
C ASP A 115 26.47 6.42 -21.32
N THR A 116 25.72 6.32 -20.22
CA THR A 116 25.31 7.52 -19.47
C THR A 116 26.40 7.94 -18.49
N LEU A 117 26.83 9.21 -18.53
CA LEU A 117 27.85 9.79 -17.64
C LEU A 117 27.58 9.55 -16.14
N VAL A 118 26.31 9.46 -15.75
CA VAL A 118 25.87 9.16 -14.37
C VAL A 118 26.35 7.77 -13.91
N TRP A 119 26.51 6.81 -14.81
CA TRP A 119 27.03 5.49 -14.50
C TRP A 119 28.53 5.48 -14.20
N ARG A 120 29.30 6.39 -14.78
CA ARG A 120 30.77 6.41 -14.61
C ARG A 120 31.20 6.83 -13.19
N ALA A 121 30.28 7.33 -12.36
CA ALA A 121 30.59 7.78 -11.00
C ALA A 121 29.36 7.74 -10.07
N PRO A 122 28.84 6.54 -9.70
CA PRO A 122 27.72 6.42 -8.76
C PRO A 122 27.98 7.18 -7.46
N GLN A 123 29.24 7.24 -6.99
CA GLN A 123 29.71 8.02 -5.84
C GLN A 123 29.20 9.47 -5.84
N ARG A 124 29.14 10.12 -7.01
CA ARG A 124 28.71 11.52 -7.15
C ARG A 124 27.22 11.71 -6.86
N MET A 125 26.44 10.65 -6.99
CA MET A 125 24.99 10.67 -6.80
C MET A 125 24.59 10.46 -5.33
N MET A 126 25.50 9.97 -4.49
CA MET A 126 25.24 9.63 -3.09
C MET A 126 24.70 10.82 -2.29
N PHE A 127 25.41 11.96 -2.24
CA PHE A 127 24.96 13.12 -1.47
C PHE A 127 23.62 13.72 -1.98
N PRO A 128 23.39 13.90 -3.30
CA PRO A 128 22.08 14.25 -3.82
C PRO A 128 20.96 13.29 -3.39
N LEU A 129 21.21 11.98 -3.41
CA LEU A 129 20.23 10.96 -3.00
C LEU A 129 19.95 11.01 -1.49
N ILE A 130 20.97 11.18 -0.65
CA ILE A 130 20.80 11.33 0.81
C ILE A 130 19.98 12.59 1.13
N ASN A 131 20.29 13.71 0.48
CA ASN A 131 19.53 14.95 0.68
C ASN A 131 18.07 14.79 0.21
N HIS A 132 17.87 14.10 -0.90
CA HIS A 132 16.54 13.74 -1.39
C HIS A 132 15.78 12.83 -0.41
N TYR A 133 16.46 11.85 0.19
CA TYR A 133 15.88 10.97 1.21
C TYR A 133 15.35 11.77 2.41
N PHE A 134 16.16 12.62 3.02
CA PHE A 134 15.71 13.42 4.17
C PHE A 134 14.62 14.42 3.80
N LYS A 135 14.69 15.02 2.61
CA LYS A 135 13.67 15.96 2.12
C LYS A 135 12.32 15.29 1.84
N CYS A 136 12.30 14.04 1.39
CA CYS A 136 11.08 13.43 0.85
C CYS A 136 10.69 12.10 1.51
N CYS A 137 11.63 11.17 1.64
CA CYS A 137 11.37 9.81 2.10
C CYS A 137 11.23 9.75 3.63
N ASN A 138 12.25 10.24 4.36
CA ASN A 138 12.25 10.27 5.83
C ASN A 138 11.10 11.12 6.37
N ALA A 139 10.72 12.17 5.64
CA ALA A 139 9.61 13.03 6.03
C ALA A 139 8.23 12.36 5.95
N THR A 140 8.10 11.21 5.28
CA THR A 140 6.83 10.44 5.26
C THR A 140 6.82 9.37 6.35
N LEU A 141 7.98 8.77 6.61
CA LEU A 141 8.17 7.78 7.65
C LEU A 141 9.56 8.01 8.27
N PRO A 142 9.65 8.73 9.41
CA PRO A 142 10.93 9.10 10.00
C PRO A 142 11.63 7.89 10.62
N ILE A 143 12.47 7.22 9.83
CA ILE A 143 13.26 6.06 10.25
C ILE A 143 14.54 6.53 10.96
N LEU A 144 15.13 7.61 10.45
CA LEU A 144 16.39 8.15 10.93
C LEU A 144 16.19 9.52 11.56
N HIS A 145 17.02 9.80 12.56
CA HIS A 145 17.21 11.14 13.07
C HIS A 145 18.32 11.84 12.27
N GLU A 146 17.95 12.91 11.54
CA GLU A 146 18.80 13.53 10.52
C GLU A 146 20.11 14.07 11.09
N ASN A 147 20.06 14.78 12.23
CA ASN A 147 21.26 15.41 12.78
C ASN A 147 22.29 14.37 13.25
N SER A 148 21.86 13.30 13.92
CA SER A 148 22.77 12.23 14.32
C SER A 148 23.31 11.46 13.10
N TYR A 149 22.47 11.22 12.09
CA TYR A 149 22.91 10.57 10.87
C TYR A 149 23.93 11.41 10.09
N ARG A 150 23.73 12.72 9.96
CA ARG A 150 24.67 13.61 9.26
C ARG A 150 26.03 13.68 9.98
N LYS A 151 26.04 13.64 11.32
CA LYS A 151 27.27 13.54 12.12
C LYS A 151 27.99 12.21 11.86
N HIS A 152 27.25 11.10 11.84
CA HIS A 152 27.79 9.79 11.46
C HIS A 152 28.40 9.83 10.06
N LEU A 153 27.65 10.29 9.06
CA LEU A 153 28.11 10.40 7.67
C LEU A 153 29.41 11.22 7.53
N ALA A 154 29.53 12.33 8.25
CA ALA A 154 30.73 13.17 8.23
C ALA A 154 31.96 12.51 8.89
N SER A 155 31.75 11.49 9.71
CA SER A 155 32.84 10.74 10.38
C SER A 155 33.35 9.55 9.56
N LEU A 156 32.65 9.16 8.48
CA LEU A 156 33.03 8.03 7.65
C LEU A 156 34.22 8.38 6.74
N ILE A 157 35.18 7.47 6.63
CA ILE A 157 36.32 7.58 5.71
C ILE A 157 35.85 7.34 4.27
N ASP A 158 35.14 6.23 4.05
CA ASP A 158 34.47 5.92 2.79
C ASP A 158 32.97 5.68 3.05
N PRO A 159 32.10 6.65 2.76
CA PRO A 159 30.66 6.50 2.95
C PRO A 159 30.04 5.33 2.17
N LEU A 160 30.65 4.86 1.07
CA LEU A 160 30.11 3.71 0.33
C LEU A 160 30.41 2.36 0.98
N GLN A 161 31.26 2.31 2.01
CA GLN A 161 31.44 1.11 2.84
C GLN A 161 30.43 1.03 3.99
N ASP A 162 29.54 2.02 4.11
CA ASP A 162 28.48 2.01 5.12
C ASP A 162 27.18 1.43 4.52
N PRO A 163 26.63 0.35 5.11
CA PRO A 163 25.42 -0.28 4.57
C PRO A 163 24.19 0.62 4.67
N VAL A 164 24.10 1.46 5.70
CA VAL A 164 22.97 2.40 5.89
C VAL A 164 22.99 3.49 4.81
N VAL A 165 24.17 4.01 4.46
CA VAL A 165 24.35 4.97 3.34
C VAL A 165 23.85 4.38 2.02
N ASN A 166 24.29 3.16 1.69
CA ASN A 166 23.86 2.49 0.46
C ASN A 166 22.34 2.20 0.47
N ALA A 167 21.79 1.75 1.59
CA ALA A 167 20.36 1.50 1.73
C ALA A 167 19.51 2.77 1.56
N ILE A 168 19.95 3.91 2.12
CA ILE A 168 19.32 5.22 1.90
C ILE A 168 19.31 5.55 0.41
N CYS A 169 20.45 5.38 -0.28
CA CYS A 169 20.56 5.69 -1.70
C CYS A 169 19.65 4.79 -2.55
N ALA A 170 19.60 3.48 -2.25
CA ALA A 170 18.69 2.54 -2.90
C ALA A 170 17.21 2.95 -2.71
N SER A 171 16.82 3.27 -1.47
CA SER A 171 15.46 3.75 -1.16
C SER A 171 15.15 5.09 -1.85
N ALA A 172 16.10 6.01 -1.92
CA ALA A 172 15.91 7.31 -2.55
C ALA A 172 15.70 7.18 -4.07
N CYS A 173 16.40 6.25 -4.72
CA CYS A 173 16.30 5.99 -6.15
C CYS A 173 14.87 5.62 -6.57
N ILE A 174 14.12 4.84 -5.80
CA ILE A 174 12.75 4.42 -6.17
C ILE A 174 11.67 5.45 -5.78
N SER A 175 12.05 6.61 -5.23
CA SER A 175 11.09 7.66 -4.89
C SER A 175 10.29 8.10 -6.11
N GLN A 176 8.97 8.14 -5.97
CA GLN A 176 8.04 8.61 -7.00
C GLN A 176 7.62 10.07 -6.81
N CYS A 177 8.13 10.79 -5.81
CA CYS A 177 7.76 12.19 -5.60
C CYS A 177 8.30 13.10 -6.72
N LYS A 178 7.66 14.27 -6.91
CA LYS A 178 8.04 15.28 -7.90
C LYS A 178 9.43 15.89 -7.73
N HIS A 179 10.04 15.73 -6.54
CA HIS A 179 11.40 16.17 -6.26
C HIS A 179 12.46 15.15 -6.73
N ALA A 180 12.06 13.97 -7.19
CA ALA A 180 12.98 12.99 -7.74
C ALA A 180 13.60 13.54 -9.03
N PHE A 181 14.93 13.61 -9.06
CA PHE A 181 15.70 14.21 -10.16
C PHE A 181 16.25 13.16 -11.14
N LEU A 182 16.08 11.87 -10.86
CA LEU A 182 16.51 10.77 -11.73
C LEU A 182 15.42 10.39 -12.73
N THR A 183 15.82 10.00 -13.94
CA THR A 183 14.93 9.33 -14.91
C THR A 183 14.58 7.91 -14.46
N SER A 184 13.49 7.33 -14.97
CA SER A 184 13.09 5.95 -14.62
C SER A 184 14.19 4.92 -14.86
N ARG A 185 15.01 5.09 -15.91
CA ARG A 185 16.15 4.21 -16.22
C ARG A 185 17.27 4.35 -15.18
N GLU A 186 17.62 5.58 -14.81
CA GLU A 186 18.64 5.84 -13.78
C GLU A 186 18.20 5.37 -12.41
N LYS A 187 16.93 5.60 -12.03
CA LYS A 187 16.34 5.09 -10.78
C LYS A 187 16.54 3.59 -10.64
N ARG A 188 16.21 2.83 -11.69
CA ARG A 188 16.35 1.37 -11.70
C ARG A 188 17.80 0.95 -11.57
N ARG A 189 18.71 1.52 -12.36
CA ARG A 189 20.13 1.11 -12.39
C ARG A 189 20.90 1.51 -11.13
N LEU A 190 20.81 2.79 -10.72
CA LEU A 190 21.47 3.26 -9.50
C LEU A 190 20.88 2.58 -8.27
N GLY A 191 19.56 2.43 -8.22
CA GLY A 191 18.90 1.71 -7.14
C GLY A 191 19.40 0.27 -7.02
N GLU A 192 19.56 -0.44 -8.13
CA GLU A 192 20.13 -1.80 -8.16
C GLU A 192 21.59 -1.82 -7.66
N TYR A 193 22.43 -0.90 -8.13
CA TYR A 193 23.81 -0.78 -7.69
C TYR A 193 23.91 -0.60 -6.17
N TYR A 194 23.22 0.39 -5.62
CA TYR A 194 23.24 0.66 -4.18
C TYR A 194 22.59 -0.47 -3.37
N PHE A 195 21.55 -1.11 -3.90
CA PHE A 195 20.92 -2.27 -3.27
C PHE A 195 21.91 -3.44 -3.14
N GLN A 196 22.64 -3.76 -4.21
CA GLN A 196 23.63 -4.85 -4.21
C GLN A 196 24.75 -4.57 -3.22
N GLN A 197 25.36 -3.38 -3.29
CA GLN A 197 26.41 -2.97 -2.34
C GLN A 197 25.92 -3.01 -0.89
N SER A 198 24.73 -2.48 -0.62
CA SER A 198 24.14 -2.52 0.72
C SER A 198 23.90 -3.94 1.22
N THR A 199 23.52 -4.86 0.33
CA THR A 199 23.22 -6.25 0.69
C THR A 199 24.49 -7.05 0.94
N GLU A 200 25.55 -6.82 0.15
CA GLU A 200 26.89 -7.39 0.38
C GLU A 200 27.40 -6.97 1.77
N LEU A 201 27.39 -5.67 2.06
CA LEU A 201 27.80 -5.14 3.37
C LEU A 201 26.91 -5.63 4.52
N LEU A 202 25.60 -5.81 4.27
CA LEU A 202 24.67 -6.34 5.26
C LEU A 202 25.00 -7.79 5.65
N LEU A 203 25.45 -8.61 4.69
CA LEU A 203 25.87 -9.99 4.95
C LEU A 203 27.10 -10.06 5.85
N ASP A 204 27.93 -9.01 5.89
CA ASP A 204 29.11 -8.95 6.74
C ASP A 204 28.82 -8.51 8.18
N ILE A 205 27.65 -7.89 8.43
CA ILE A 205 27.33 -7.28 9.74
C ILE A 205 26.09 -7.85 10.43
N PHE A 206 25.31 -8.74 9.80
CA PHE A 206 23.98 -9.09 10.32
C PHE A 206 24.01 -9.88 11.63
N ASP A 207 25.10 -10.58 11.92
CA ASP A 207 25.35 -11.36 13.13
C ASP A 207 26.26 -10.66 14.15
N ASP A 208 26.78 -9.47 13.82
CA ASP A 208 27.57 -8.65 14.73
C ASP A 208 26.68 -7.94 15.78
N ILE A 209 26.94 -8.24 17.05
CA ILE A 209 26.24 -7.72 18.24
C ILE A 209 26.35 -6.19 18.34
N ASP A 210 27.46 -5.60 17.93
CA ASP A 210 27.67 -4.15 18.00
C ASP A 210 27.00 -3.41 16.83
N LYS A 211 26.70 -4.14 15.74
CA LYS A 211 26.07 -3.63 14.52
C LYS A 211 24.59 -3.89 14.39
N ARG A 212 23.94 -4.53 15.38
CA ARG A 212 22.48 -4.81 15.39
C ARG A 212 21.60 -3.63 14.96
N LEU A 213 21.88 -2.40 15.42
CA LEU A 213 21.08 -1.24 15.02
C LEU A 213 21.30 -0.89 13.53
N ASP A 214 22.55 -0.90 13.07
CA ASP A 214 22.90 -0.65 11.67
C ASP A 214 22.27 -1.71 10.75
N THR A 215 22.27 -2.98 11.18
CA THR A 215 21.60 -4.09 10.50
C THR A 215 20.09 -3.85 10.38
N LEU A 216 19.42 -3.51 11.49
CA LEU A 216 17.97 -3.22 11.49
C LEU A 216 17.62 -2.02 10.60
N LEU A 217 18.41 -0.94 10.69
CA LEU A 217 18.25 0.25 9.85
C LEU A 217 18.37 -0.12 8.36
N THR A 218 19.43 -0.84 8.01
CA THR A 218 19.70 -1.27 6.63
C THR A 218 18.53 -2.09 6.08
N ILE A 219 18.04 -3.08 6.82
CA ILE A 219 16.90 -3.91 6.41
C ILE A 219 15.66 -3.03 6.15
N ASN A 220 15.28 -2.17 7.09
CA ASN A 220 14.11 -1.31 6.95
C ASN A 220 14.24 -0.31 5.80
N LEU A 221 15.45 0.22 5.56
CA LEU A 221 15.72 1.15 4.46
C LEU A 221 15.70 0.46 3.09
N LEU A 222 16.05 -0.82 3.00
CA LEU A 222 15.98 -1.58 1.75
C LEU A 222 14.55 -2.04 1.41
N GLN A 223 13.64 -2.14 2.38
CA GLN A 223 12.26 -2.59 2.15
C GLN A 223 11.52 -1.83 1.04
N PRO A 224 11.52 -0.48 0.99
CA PRO A 224 10.87 0.23 -0.10
C PRO A 224 11.38 -0.21 -1.47
N PHE A 225 12.69 -0.37 -1.63
CA PHE A 225 13.31 -0.82 -2.88
C PHE A 225 12.88 -2.24 -3.24
N MET A 226 12.94 -3.18 -2.28
CA MET A 226 12.52 -4.57 -2.51
C MET A 226 11.05 -4.65 -2.91
N LEU A 227 10.17 -3.90 -2.24
CA LEU A 227 8.74 -3.87 -2.57
C LEU A 227 8.48 -3.25 -3.95
N ALA A 228 9.14 -2.13 -4.27
CA ALA A 228 8.97 -1.47 -5.57
C ALA A 228 9.53 -2.29 -6.74
N THR A 229 10.50 -3.17 -6.48
CA THR A 229 11.08 -4.10 -7.46
C THR A 229 10.51 -5.52 -7.34
N LEU A 230 9.44 -5.71 -6.55
CA LEU A 230 8.68 -6.95 -6.39
C LEU A 230 9.52 -8.13 -5.86
N ARG A 231 10.60 -7.86 -5.11
CA ARG A 231 11.47 -8.85 -4.45
C ARG A 231 10.87 -9.31 -3.12
N VAL A 232 9.65 -9.86 -3.19
CA VAL A 232 8.84 -10.17 -2.00
C VAL A 232 9.50 -11.26 -1.15
N SER A 233 10.05 -12.30 -1.79
CA SER A 233 10.78 -13.40 -1.16
C SER A 233 12.00 -12.92 -0.36
N GLU A 234 12.83 -12.07 -0.99
CA GLU A 234 14.01 -11.46 -0.37
C GLU A 234 13.62 -10.54 0.80
N SER A 235 12.59 -9.71 0.62
CA SER A 235 12.05 -8.84 1.67
C SER A 235 11.58 -9.65 2.89
N LYS A 236 10.95 -10.80 2.69
CA LYS A 236 10.50 -11.68 3.76
C LYS A 236 11.67 -12.29 4.55
N LYS A 237 12.73 -12.73 3.86
CA LYS A 237 13.95 -13.24 4.49
C LYS A 237 14.55 -12.18 5.43
N TRP A 238 14.77 -10.98 4.91
CA TRP A 238 15.35 -9.89 5.70
C TRP A 238 14.42 -9.43 6.83
N ASN A 239 13.10 -9.43 6.65
CA ASN A 239 12.15 -9.12 7.72
C ASN A 239 12.22 -10.09 8.89
N THR A 240 12.40 -11.39 8.62
CA THR A 240 12.54 -12.40 9.67
C THR A 240 13.77 -12.11 10.53
N ILE A 241 14.91 -11.80 9.90
CA ILE A 241 16.15 -11.40 10.59
C ILE A 241 15.94 -10.09 11.36
N GLY A 242 15.35 -9.09 10.72
CA GLY A 242 15.07 -7.78 11.31
C GLY A 242 14.17 -7.85 12.55
N ILE A 243 13.16 -8.73 12.56
CA ILE A 243 12.31 -8.96 13.75
C ILE A 243 13.14 -9.52 14.90
N ALA A 244 13.98 -10.52 14.65
CA ALA A 244 14.81 -11.11 15.70
C ALA A 244 15.75 -10.06 16.32
N ILE A 245 16.38 -9.24 15.49
CA ILE A 245 17.25 -8.14 15.92
C ILE A 245 16.46 -7.08 16.68
N ALA A 246 15.28 -6.69 16.20
CA ALA A 246 14.45 -5.69 16.86
C ALA A 246 13.97 -6.16 18.24
N LEU A 247 13.60 -7.44 18.38
CA LEU A 247 13.27 -8.03 19.67
C LEU A 247 14.47 -8.03 20.62
N ASP A 248 15.65 -8.39 20.13
CA ASP A 248 16.88 -8.42 20.92
C ASP A 248 17.29 -7.02 21.42
N LEU A 249 17.26 -6.01 20.54
CA LEU A 249 17.51 -4.61 20.90
C LEU A 249 16.56 -4.09 21.99
N THR A 250 15.33 -4.61 22.07
CA THR A 250 14.35 -4.19 23.07
C THR A 250 14.48 -4.88 24.43
N ARG A 251 15.26 -5.95 24.53
CA ARG A 251 15.50 -6.67 25.80
C ARG A 251 16.53 -5.97 26.69
N GLN A 252 17.32 -5.07 26.12
CA GLN A 252 18.35 -4.35 26.88
C GLN A 252 17.70 -3.35 27.84
N PRO A 253 18.07 -3.34 29.14
CA PRO A 253 17.52 -2.39 30.09
C PRO A 253 17.84 -0.96 29.64
N VAL A 254 16.79 -0.19 29.42
CA VAL A 254 16.90 1.18 28.92
C VAL A 254 17.24 2.10 30.09
N THR A 255 18.52 2.43 30.23
CA THR A 255 18.95 3.52 31.12
C THR A 255 19.25 4.73 30.25
N VAL A 256 18.30 5.67 30.14
CA VAL A 256 18.50 6.90 29.38
C VAL A 256 19.31 7.87 30.22
N CYS A 257 20.63 7.86 30.05
CA CYS A 257 21.55 8.73 30.78
C CYS A 257 21.93 9.98 29.98
N THR A 258 21.96 9.87 28.65
CA THR A 258 22.42 10.94 27.77
C THR A 258 21.40 11.27 26.67
N TYR A 259 21.61 12.42 26.01
CA TYR A 259 20.84 12.79 24.82
C TYR A 259 20.97 11.74 23.70
N LEU A 260 22.19 11.21 23.50
CA LEU A 260 22.45 10.21 22.48
C LEU A 260 21.74 8.89 22.77
N ASP A 261 21.60 8.51 24.05
CA ASP A 261 20.80 7.34 24.44
C ASP A 261 19.33 7.54 24.07
N ARG A 262 18.77 8.73 24.34
CA ARG A 262 17.39 9.05 23.94
C ARG A 262 17.20 8.96 22.42
N VAL A 263 18.13 9.54 21.64
CA VAL A 263 18.10 9.46 20.16
C VAL A 263 18.15 8.01 19.70
N ARG A 264 19.08 7.21 20.24
CA ARG A 264 19.22 5.78 19.91
C ARG A 264 17.93 5.02 20.20
N GLN A 265 17.31 5.24 21.36
CA GLN A 265 16.05 4.59 21.74
C GLN A 265 14.88 5.02 20.85
N ALA A 266 14.80 6.30 20.49
CA ALA A 266 13.80 6.79 19.54
C ALA A 266 13.93 6.11 18.18
N ILE A 267 15.16 5.97 17.66
CA ILE A 267 15.43 5.27 16.39
C ILE A 267 15.06 3.79 16.49
N ILE A 268 15.44 3.09 17.57
CA ILE A 268 15.08 1.68 17.80
C ILE A 268 13.56 1.51 17.81
N ALA A 269 12.84 2.36 18.55
CA ALA A 269 11.38 2.29 18.64
C ALA A 269 10.69 2.50 17.28
N ARG A 270 11.13 3.51 16.51
CA ARG A 270 10.65 3.80 15.14
C ARG A 270 10.85 2.59 14.23
N ASN A 271 12.04 2.00 14.25
CA ASN A 271 12.43 0.90 13.36
C ASN A 271 11.83 -0.44 13.73
N ARG A 272 11.66 -0.71 15.02
CA ARG A 272 10.96 -1.89 15.51
C ARG A 272 9.56 -1.94 14.90
N ILE A 273 8.80 -0.87 15.04
CA ILE A 273 7.40 -0.85 14.59
C ILE A 273 7.32 -1.02 13.08
N LEU A 274 8.23 -0.36 12.35
CA LEU A 274 8.31 -0.53 10.90
C LEU A 274 8.56 -1.99 10.50
N ILE A 275 9.55 -2.68 11.11
CA ILE A 275 9.84 -4.07 10.74
C ILE A 275 8.65 -5.00 11.03
N PHE A 276 7.94 -4.80 12.14
CA PHE A 276 6.74 -5.57 12.48
C PHE A 276 5.60 -5.30 11.49
N VAL A 277 5.29 -4.04 11.20
CA VAL A 277 4.22 -3.67 10.25
C VAL A 277 4.51 -4.20 8.86
N SER A 278 5.76 -4.08 8.40
CA SER A 278 6.18 -4.60 7.10
C SER A 278 6.10 -6.13 7.02
N ALA A 279 6.52 -6.84 8.08
CA ALA A 279 6.39 -8.30 8.13
C ALA A 279 4.92 -8.74 8.10
N HIS A 280 4.04 -8.12 8.90
CA HIS A 280 2.61 -8.41 8.87
C HIS A 280 1.99 -8.13 7.50
N THR A 281 2.40 -7.05 6.85
CA THR A 281 1.94 -6.69 5.51
C THR A 281 2.38 -7.74 4.48
N LEU A 282 3.65 -8.16 4.52
CA LEU A 282 4.17 -9.20 3.64
C LEU A 282 3.50 -10.55 3.86
N ASP A 283 3.37 -11.01 5.11
CA ASP A 283 2.75 -12.29 5.43
C ASP A 283 1.28 -12.34 4.98
N PHE A 284 0.57 -11.21 5.10
CA PHE A 284 -0.78 -11.07 4.58
C PHE A 284 -0.83 -11.18 3.05
N TYR A 285 -0.08 -10.36 2.32
CA TYR A 285 -0.16 -10.36 0.86
C TYR A 285 0.47 -11.59 0.20
N ALA A 286 1.54 -12.13 0.78
CA ALA A 286 2.25 -13.29 0.24
C ALA A 286 1.56 -14.62 0.58
N GLU A 287 1.08 -14.77 1.81
CA GLU A 287 0.64 -16.08 2.34
C GLU A 287 -0.82 -16.09 2.80
N GLY A 288 -1.52 -14.95 2.69
CA GLY A 288 -2.85 -14.79 3.26
C GLY A 288 -2.86 -14.95 4.78
N LYS A 289 -1.71 -14.82 5.45
CA LYS A 289 -1.61 -14.99 6.89
C LYS A 289 -2.14 -13.73 7.59
N CYS A 290 -3.22 -13.91 8.34
CA CYS A 290 -3.69 -12.92 9.30
C CYS A 290 -2.97 -13.19 10.62
N ILE A 291 -1.96 -12.37 10.93
CA ILE A 291 -1.27 -12.43 12.21
C ILE A 291 -1.93 -11.41 13.14
N ASP A 292 -2.21 -11.81 14.37
CA ASP A 292 -2.73 -10.91 15.38
C ASP A 292 -1.73 -9.77 15.61
N ILE A 293 -2.21 -8.54 15.38
CA ILE A 293 -1.44 -7.35 15.70
C ILE A 293 -1.47 -7.22 17.22
N PRO A 294 -0.33 -7.36 17.93
CA PRO A 294 -0.33 -7.18 19.36
C PRO A 294 -0.79 -5.76 19.70
N ALA A 295 -1.64 -5.65 20.73
CA ALA A 295 -2.04 -4.36 21.27
C ALA A 295 -0.84 -3.67 21.92
N VAL A 296 -0.05 -2.96 21.12
CA VAL A 296 1.11 -2.20 21.58
C VAL A 296 0.70 -0.75 21.63
N ARG A 297 0.85 -0.12 22.79
CA ARG A 297 0.72 1.33 22.89
C ARG A 297 1.88 1.99 22.17
N LEU A 298 1.64 2.35 20.91
CA LEU A 298 2.64 3.05 20.11
C LEU A 298 2.67 4.53 20.47
N LYS A 299 3.86 5.02 20.86
CA LYS A 299 4.14 6.44 20.94
C LYS A 299 5.60 6.67 20.57
N PHE A 300 5.84 7.19 19.37
CA PHE A 300 7.15 7.64 18.95
C PHE A 300 7.56 8.88 19.73
N ASP A 301 8.80 8.83 20.23
CA ASP A 301 9.45 9.98 20.84
C ASP A 301 9.77 11.03 19.76
N ILE A 302 9.38 12.28 20.02
CA ILE A 302 9.64 13.43 19.16
C ILE A 302 10.85 14.16 19.76
N LEU A 303 11.97 14.16 19.04
CA LEU A 303 13.21 14.71 19.53
C LEU A 303 13.21 16.25 19.36
N PRO A 304 13.89 16.99 20.26
CA PRO A 304 13.88 18.45 20.23
C PRO A 304 14.52 19.02 18.96
N ASP A 305 15.50 18.33 18.38
CA ASP A 305 16.22 18.74 17.17
C ASP A 305 15.76 18.00 15.89
N ASP A 306 14.66 17.22 15.96
CA ASP A 306 13.94 16.80 14.76
C ASP A 306 13.48 18.06 14.00
N CYS A 307 13.55 18.05 12.66
CA CYS A 307 13.02 19.15 11.85
C CYS A 307 11.49 19.23 11.98
N ASP A 308 10.92 20.43 11.78
CA ASP A 308 9.49 20.68 12.02
C ASP A 308 8.59 19.66 11.30
N ARG A 309 8.90 19.38 10.04
CA ARG A 309 8.16 18.40 9.25
C ARG A 309 8.21 16.98 9.83
N THR A 310 9.34 16.57 10.39
CA THR A 310 9.45 15.27 11.07
C THR A 310 8.64 15.26 12.37
N LYS A 311 8.70 16.34 13.15
CA LYS A 311 7.90 16.47 14.39
C LYS A 311 6.42 16.36 14.10
N GLU A 312 5.93 17.11 13.12
CA GLU A 312 4.55 17.08 12.66
C GLU A 312 4.14 15.70 12.15
N THR A 313 5.01 15.04 11.37
CA THR A 313 4.73 13.68 10.86
C THR A 313 4.65 12.65 11.99
N LEU A 314 5.56 12.72 12.97
CA LEU A 314 5.52 11.84 14.13
C LEU A 314 4.30 12.09 15.02
N GLU A 315 3.85 13.34 15.14
CA GLU A 315 2.59 13.68 15.82
C GLU A 315 1.40 13.01 15.12
N VAL A 316 1.30 13.15 13.79
CA VAL A 316 0.26 12.51 12.97
C VAL A 316 0.31 10.99 13.13
N ILE A 317 1.49 10.36 13.04
CA ILE A 317 1.62 8.91 13.20
C ILE A 317 1.21 8.48 14.62
N ASN A 318 1.61 9.22 15.65
CA ASN A 318 1.20 8.95 17.02
C ASN A 318 -0.32 8.99 17.17
N CYS A 319 -0.99 10.00 16.62
CA CYS A 319 -2.45 10.11 16.64
C CYS A 319 -3.14 8.96 15.90
N ILE A 320 -2.70 8.64 14.67
CA ILE A 320 -3.28 7.56 13.87
C ILE A 320 -3.05 6.20 14.56
N SER A 321 -1.86 5.99 15.12
CA SER A 321 -1.52 4.72 15.77
C SER A 321 -2.40 4.41 16.98
N GLN A 322 -2.80 5.43 17.75
CA GLN A 322 -3.73 5.24 18.88
C GLN A 322 -5.03 4.58 18.43
N PHE A 323 -5.53 4.95 17.25
CA PHE A 323 -6.72 4.31 16.67
C PHE A 323 -6.40 2.95 16.03
N LEU A 324 -5.32 2.84 15.25
CA LEU A 324 -4.94 1.59 14.59
C LEU A 324 -4.71 0.44 15.58
N PHE A 325 -4.29 0.74 16.81
CA PHE A 325 -4.11 -0.24 17.88
C PHE A 325 -5.32 -0.34 18.83
N CYS A 326 -6.44 0.29 18.51
CA CYS A 326 -7.70 0.12 19.25
C CYS A 326 -8.22 -1.32 19.05
N PRO A 327 -8.57 -2.05 20.14
CA PRO A 327 -9.06 -3.43 20.04
C PRO A 327 -10.26 -3.61 19.11
N SER A 328 -11.21 -2.66 19.11
CA SER A 328 -12.39 -2.70 18.23
C SER A 328 -11.99 -2.66 16.76
N TYR A 329 -11.08 -1.74 16.40
CA TYR A 329 -10.58 -1.63 15.04
C TYR A 329 -9.75 -2.85 14.62
N ILE A 330 -8.84 -3.34 15.46
CA ILE A 330 -8.02 -4.53 15.16
C ILE A 330 -8.91 -5.72 14.81
N ARG A 331 -10.00 -5.93 15.56
CA ARG A 331 -10.94 -7.02 15.32
C ARG A 331 -11.56 -6.94 13.94
N ILE A 332 -12.14 -5.80 13.57
CA ILE A 332 -12.72 -5.59 12.23
C ILE A 332 -11.65 -5.71 11.14
N ALA A 333 -10.48 -5.10 11.33
CA ALA A 333 -9.40 -5.18 10.36
C ALA A 333 -8.94 -6.62 10.13
N ASN A 334 -8.88 -7.46 11.16
CA ASN A 334 -8.53 -8.87 11.03
C ASN A 334 -9.61 -9.67 10.30
N HIS A 335 -10.90 -9.40 10.54
CA HIS A 335 -11.99 -10.02 9.79
C HIS A 335 -11.98 -9.62 8.31
N VAL A 336 -11.82 -8.33 8.00
CA VAL A 336 -11.68 -7.82 6.62
C VAL A 336 -10.54 -8.52 5.91
N ARG A 337 -9.38 -8.64 6.57
CA ARG A 337 -8.23 -9.36 6.02
C ARG A 337 -8.54 -10.83 5.79
N ALA A 338 -9.16 -11.51 6.74
CA ALA A 338 -9.54 -12.92 6.60
C ALA A 338 -10.47 -13.12 5.39
N MET A 339 -11.51 -12.31 5.25
CA MET A 339 -12.42 -12.35 4.09
C MET A 339 -11.71 -12.04 2.78
N SER A 340 -10.79 -11.07 2.79
CA SER A 340 -10.04 -10.68 1.59
C SER A 340 -9.19 -11.81 1.00
N VAL A 341 -8.77 -12.77 1.85
CA VAL A 341 -8.00 -13.95 1.46
C VAL A 341 -8.88 -15.20 1.27
N GLY A 342 -10.21 -15.04 1.25
CA GLY A 342 -11.18 -16.11 1.10
C GLY A 342 -11.38 -17.00 2.33
N ARG A 343 -10.91 -16.57 3.51
CA ARG A 343 -11.20 -17.29 4.77
C ARG A 343 -12.55 -16.83 5.31
N PRO A 344 -13.38 -17.75 5.81
CA PRO A 344 -14.62 -17.38 6.46
C PRO A 344 -14.30 -16.53 7.71
N ALA A 345 -15.02 -15.43 7.87
CA ALA A 345 -14.98 -14.60 9.07
C ALA A 345 -16.41 -14.21 9.44
N GLU A 346 -16.72 -14.30 10.73
CA GLU A 346 -18.01 -13.84 11.24
C GLU A 346 -17.85 -12.41 11.75
N ILE A 347 -18.46 -11.46 11.06
CA ILE A 347 -18.53 -10.07 11.53
C ILE A 347 -19.87 -9.87 12.21
N ARG A 348 -19.80 -9.63 13.52
CA ARG A 348 -20.97 -9.25 14.30
C ARG A 348 -21.29 -7.76 14.07
N LEU A 349 -22.57 -7.42 14.01
CA LEU A 349 -23.00 -6.02 13.87
C LEU A 349 -22.46 -5.16 15.01
N GLU A 350 -22.37 -5.72 16.22
CA GLU A 350 -21.83 -5.04 17.39
C GLU A 350 -20.35 -4.68 17.20
N ASP A 351 -19.55 -5.51 16.52
CA ASP A 351 -18.15 -5.20 16.25
C ASP A 351 -18.01 -4.00 15.29
N VAL A 352 -18.94 -3.87 14.34
CA VAL A 352 -19.01 -2.73 13.41
C VAL A 352 -19.39 -1.46 14.16
N VAL A 353 -20.46 -1.50 14.95
CA VAL A 353 -20.92 -0.36 15.77
C VAL A 353 -19.83 0.11 16.73
N TYR A 354 -19.16 -0.81 17.45
CA TYR A 354 -18.05 -0.44 18.34
C TYR A 354 -16.86 0.17 17.60
N SER A 355 -16.63 -0.23 16.35
CA SER A 355 -15.56 0.35 15.53
C SER A 355 -15.92 1.75 15.01
N GLU A 356 -17.19 1.97 14.65
CA GLU A 356 -17.74 3.29 14.30
C GLU A 356 -17.69 4.26 15.49
N GLU A 357 -18.12 3.82 16.67
CA GLU A 357 -18.02 4.62 17.88
C GLU A 357 -16.56 4.94 18.23
N ALA A 358 -15.67 3.96 18.09
CA ALA A 358 -14.25 4.16 18.35
C ALA A 358 -13.63 5.21 17.41
N ILE A 359 -13.95 5.20 16.11
CA ILE A 359 -13.39 6.18 15.17
C ILE A 359 -13.97 7.58 15.39
N LEU A 360 -15.26 7.70 15.72
CA LEU A 360 -15.88 8.98 16.04
C LEU A 360 -15.33 9.57 17.35
N SER A 361 -15.18 8.74 18.38
CA SER A 361 -14.59 9.14 19.66
C SER A 361 -13.12 9.55 19.49
N TRP A 362 -12.35 8.77 18.74
CA TRP A 362 -10.97 9.13 18.39
C TRP A 362 -10.91 10.46 17.64
N TRP A 363 -11.76 10.67 16.62
CA TRP A 363 -11.83 11.93 15.88
C TRP A 363 -12.10 13.11 16.81
N GLN A 364 -13.08 12.98 17.71
CA GLN A 364 -13.42 14.03 18.68
C GLN A 364 -12.25 14.38 19.62
N GLN A 365 -11.42 13.40 19.97
CA GLN A 365 -10.24 13.59 20.84
C GLN A 365 -9.02 14.18 20.11
N LEU A 366 -9.02 14.23 18.77
CA LEU A 366 -7.90 14.80 18.03
C LEU A 366 -7.72 16.30 18.34
N PRO A 367 -6.47 16.79 18.39
CA PRO A 367 -6.19 18.22 18.45
C PRO A 367 -6.81 18.99 17.27
N ASN A 368 -7.33 20.19 17.53
CA ASN A 368 -8.01 21.01 16.52
C ASN A 368 -7.09 21.41 15.34
N HIS A 369 -5.78 21.51 15.56
CA HIS A 369 -4.82 21.78 14.49
C HIS A 369 -4.62 20.60 13.54
N LEU A 370 -5.03 19.39 13.94
CA LEU A 370 -5.00 18.17 13.11
C LEU A 370 -6.36 17.84 12.47
N LYS A 371 -7.45 18.44 12.95
CA LYS A 371 -8.80 18.24 12.41
C LYS A 371 -9.07 19.11 11.18
N LEU A 372 -9.61 18.48 10.14
CA LEU A 372 -10.10 19.19 8.95
C LEU A 372 -11.46 19.87 9.21
N SER A 373 -12.33 19.22 9.99
CA SER A 373 -13.63 19.73 10.47
C SER A 373 -13.94 19.17 11.87
N ASP A 374 -14.98 19.69 12.50
CA ASP A 374 -15.44 19.22 13.82
C ASP A 374 -16.01 17.79 13.77
N THR A 375 -16.58 17.39 12.63
CA THR A 375 -17.18 16.05 12.44
C THR A 375 -16.61 15.35 11.22
N LEU A 376 -16.35 14.05 11.33
CA LEU A 376 -15.71 13.24 10.27
C LEU A 376 -16.50 13.20 8.95
N ASN A 377 -17.83 13.36 9.02
CA ASN A 377 -18.75 13.25 7.88
C ASN A 377 -19.11 14.61 7.25
N SER A 378 -18.43 15.70 7.62
CA SER A 378 -18.71 17.05 7.10
C SER A 378 -17.65 17.59 6.14
N PHE A 379 -16.83 16.71 5.57
CA PHE A 379 -15.84 17.14 4.58
C PHE A 379 -16.55 17.55 3.29
N THR A 380 -16.37 18.81 2.90
CA THR A 380 -16.86 19.33 1.63
C THR A 380 -15.70 19.60 0.69
N GLN A 381 -16.00 19.71 -0.59
CA GLN A 381 -15.02 20.10 -1.60
C GLN A 381 -14.34 21.44 -1.26
N ASP A 382 -15.11 22.43 -0.79
CA ASP A 382 -14.61 23.74 -0.43
C ASP A 382 -13.67 23.69 0.78
N LEU A 383 -14.02 22.87 1.78
CA LEU A 383 -13.18 22.65 2.96
C LEU A 383 -11.83 22.03 2.57
N VAL A 384 -11.85 21.01 1.70
CA VAL A 384 -10.62 20.34 1.23
C VAL A 384 -9.76 21.30 0.42
N HIS A 385 -10.34 22.03 -0.54
CA HIS A 385 -9.58 22.97 -1.38
C HIS A 385 -9.07 24.18 -0.60
N GLY A 386 -9.82 24.66 0.39
CA GLY A 386 -9.43 25.76 1.27
C GLY A 386 -8.38 25.37 2.31
N CYS A 387 -8.17 24.08 2.55
CA CYS A 387 -7.18 23.62 3.53
C CYS A 387 -5.76 23.64 2.94
N GLY A 388 -4.92 24.51 3.50
CA GLY A 388 -3.48 24.57 3.22
C GLY A 388 -2.61 23.68 4.11
N SER A 389 -3.19 22.99 5.10
CA SER A 389 -2.44 22.13 6.03
C SER A 389 -2.33 20.71 5.50
N ILE A 390 -1.12 20.27 5.20
CA ILE A 390 -0.80 18.88 4.82
C ILE A 390 -1.18 17.92 5.96
N LEU A 391 -1.02 18.31 7.22
CA LEU A 391 -1.31 17.45 8.38
C LEU A 391 -2.80 17.15 8.50
N LYS A 392 -3.64 18.18 8.42
CA LYS A 392 -5.10 18.02 8.46
C LYS A 392 -5.59 17.12 7.34
N LEU A 393 -5.09 17.33 6.14
CA LEU A 393 -5.41 16.52 4.97
C LEU A 393 -4.93 15.07 5.13
N THR A 394 -3.73 14.85 5.68
CA THR A 394 -3.18 13.51 5.94
C THR A 394 -4.00 12.73 6.98
N ILE A 395 -4.39 13.40 8.06
CA ILE A 395 -5.29 12.83 9.09
C ILE A 395 -6.67 12.52 8.49
N ALA A 396 -7.25 13.45 7.75
CA ALA A 396 -8.56 13.27 7.12
C ALA A 396 -8.56 12.07 6.16
N ILE A 397 -7.60 11.96 5.23
CA ILE A 397 -7.54 10.82 4.31
C ILE A 397 -7.24 9.50 5.01
N SER A 398 -6.41 9.51 6.05
CA SER A 398 -6.17 8.30 6.84
C SER A 398 -7.46 7.83 7.51
N SER A 399 -8.26 8.76 8.03
CA SER A 399 -9.56 8.47 8.66
C SER A 399 -10.56 7.91 7.66
N LEU A 400 -10.67 8.50 6.47
CA LEU A 400 -11.54 7.99 5.40
C LEU A 400 -11.13 6.58 4.95
N ILE A 401 -9.83 6.29 4.86
CA ILE A 401 -9.32 4.95 4.55
C ILE A 401 -9.71 3.93 5.63
N LEU A 402 -9.75 4.36 6.90
CA LEU A 402 -10.18 3.50 8.00
C LEU A 402 -11.69 3.24 7.94
N ILE A 403 -12.49 4.27 7.65
CA ILE A 403 -13.94 4.12 7.41
C ILE A 403 -14.18 3.14 6.26
N MET A 404 -13.55 3.35 5.10
CA MET A 404 -13.68 2.45 3.96
C MET A 404 -13.35 1.00 4.32
N SER A 405 -12.34 0.78 5.17
CA SER A 405 -12.03 -0.56 5.66
C SER A 405 -13.15 -1.18 6.50
N ILE A 406 -13.85 -0.40 7.32
CA ILE A 406 -14.97 -0.86 8.16
C ILE A 406 -16.21 -1.11 7.29
N GLU A 407 -16.52 -0.19 6.36
CA GLU A 407 -17.68 -0.32 5.47
C GLU A 407 -17.53 -1.51 4.50
N THR A 408 -16.32 -1.75 3.98
CA THR A 408 -16.02 -2.98 3.22
C THR A 408 -16.34 -4.24 4.03
N ALA A 409 -16.02 -4.23 5.33
CA ALA A 409 -16.31 -5.34 6.23
C ALA A 409 -17.83 -5.61 6.31
N LEU A 410 -18.60 -4.54 6.52
CA LEU A 410 -20.05 -4.60 6.63
C LEU A 410 -20.66 -5.11 5.33
N LEU A 411 -20.24 -4.59 4.18
CA LEU A 411 -20.76 -4.95 2.86
C LEU A 411 -20.45 -6.42 2.49
N SER A 412 -19.28 -6.92 2.91
CA SER A 412 -18.88 -8.32 2.70
C SER A 412 -19.61 -9.30 3.62
N SER A 413 -20.05 -8.86 4.80
CA SER A 413 -20.67 -9.73 5.81
C SER A 413 -22.11 -10.14 5.50
N ILE A 414 -22.84 -9.33 4.73
CA ILE A 414 -24.26 -9.54 4.51
C ILE A 414 -24.45 -10.47 3.29
N SER A 415 -24.01 -11.72 3.41
CA SER A 415 -24.23 -12.73 2.37
C SER A 415 -25.72 -13.13 2.26
N VAL A 416 -26.30 -12.86 1.09
CA VAL A 416 -27.33 -13.55 0.24
C VAL A 416 -28.37 -14.52 0.87
N ASN A 417 -28.61 -14.57 2.18
CA ASN A 417 -29.80 -15.25 2.69
C ASN A 417 -31.01 -14.30 2.58
N GLN A 418 -31.72 -14.42 1.46
CA GLN A 418 -32.83 -13.62 0.92
C GLN A 418 -34.09 -13.45 1.82
N GLN A 419 -34.01 -13.64 3.15
CA GLN A 419 -35.21 -13.68 4.00
C GLN A 419 -35.28 -12.60 5.10
N GLN A 420 -34.36 -11.64 5.17
CA GLN A 420 -34.42 -10.53 6.13
C GLN A 420 -34.34 -9.14 5.47
N HIS A 421 -35.33 -8.82 4.62
CA HIS A 421 -35.32 -7.72 3.66
C HIS A 421 -35.46 -6.28 4.20
N GLY A 422 -35.74 -6.05 5.47
CA GLY A 422 -35.96 -4.68 5.99
C GLY A 422 -34.68 -3.98 6.43
N ALA A 423 -34.15 -4.41 7.58
CA ALA A 423 -33.03 -3.73 8.23
C ALA A 423 -31.72 -3.85 7.41
N GLN A 424 -31.47 -5.01 6.80
CA GLN A 424 -30.23 -5.26 6.04
C GLN A 424 -30.07 -4.30 4.85
N THR A 425 -31.15 -4.00 4.14
CA THR A 425 -31.13 -3.07 3.00
C THR A 425 -30.74 -1.66 3.44
N SER A 426 -31.20 -1.21 4.60
CA SER A 426 -30.83 0.12 5.13
C SER A 426 -29.35 0.22 5.51
N PHE A 427 -28.78 -0.83 6.12
CA PHE A 427 -27.35 -0.89 6.43
C PHE A 427 -26.49 -0.91 5.18
N TYR A 428 -26.88 -1.71 4.19
CA TYR A 428 -26.22 -1.77 2.89
C TYR A 428 -26.18 -0.42 2.20
N GLN A 429 -27.32 0.26 2.14
CA GLN A 429 -27.42 1.57 1.51
C GLN A 429 -26.53 2.59 2.23
N ARG A 430 -26.58 2.64 3.57
CA ARG A 430 -25.73 3.53 4.38
C ARG A 430 -24.24 3.28 4.13
N ALA A 431 -23.83 2.01 4.14
CA ALA A 431 -22.44 1.62 3.94
C ALA A 431 -21.94 2.02 2.54
N PHE A 432 -22.75 1.78 1.52
CA PHE A 432 -22.46 2.16 0.14
C PHE A 432 -22.34 3.69 -0.03
N GLU A 433 -23.28 4.45 0.52
CA GLU A 433 -23.27 5.91 0.50
C GLU A 433 -22.02 6.47 1.21
N THR A 434 -21.71 5.94 2.39
CA THR A 434 -20.53 6.33 3.19
C THR A 434 -19.24 6.02 2.45
N MET A 435 -19.17 4.87 1.78
CA MET A 435 -18.00 4.47 1.02
C MET A 435 -17.81 5.32 -0.23
N SER A 436 -18.88 5.61 -0.97
CA SER A 436 -18.83 6.49 -2.15
C SER A 436 -18.39 7.90 -1.76
N TYR A 437 -18.99 8.47 -0.72
CA TYR A 437 -18.55 9.74 -0.15
C TYR A 437 -17.06 9.71 0.25
N SER A 438 -16.62 8.66 0.93
CA SER A 438 -15.23 8.53 1.39
C SER A 438 -14.24 8.46 0.23
N VAL A 439 -14.58 7.76 -0.85
CA VAL A 439 -13.77 7.69 -2.07
C VAL A 439 -13.67 9.06 -2.74
N ASP A 440 -14.80 9.74 -2.94
CA ASP A 440 -14.84 11.05 -3.61
C ASP A 440 -14.02 12.09 -2.86
N ILE A 441 -14.21 12.20 -1.54
CA ILE A 441 -13.44 13.12 -0.71
C ILE A 441 -11.97 12.72 -0.66
N SER A 442 -11.64 11.43 -0.60
CA SER A 442 -10.23 10.98 -0.60
C SER A 442 -9.51 11.38 -1.89
N ILE A 443 -10.18 11.29 -3.05
CA ILE A 443 -9.63 11.75 -4.34
C ILE A 443 -9.38 13.27 -4.32
N LEU A 444 -10.32 14.05 -3.77
CA LEU A 444 -10.14 15.50 -3.61
C LEU A 444 -8.96 15.83 -2.69
N ILE A 445 -8.84 15.13 -1.56
CA ILE A 445 -7.73 15.31 -0.62
C ILE A 445 -6.40 14.96 -1.27
N ILE A 446 -6.32 13.87 -2.03
CA ILE A 446 -5.11 13.48 -2.77
C ILE A 446 -4.67 14.59 -3.73
N ARG A 447 -5.61 15.13 -4.52
CA ARG A 447 -5.32 16.21 -5.46
C ARG A 447 -4.82 17.46 -4.74
N GLN A 448 -5.42 17.78 -3.60
CA GLN A 448 -4.97 18.91 -2.78
C GLN A 448 -3.58 18.68 -2.19
N LEU A 449 -3.30 17.48 -1.67
CA LEU A 449 -1.97 17.12 -1.17
C LEU A 449 -0.89 17.24 -2.26
N ASP A 450 -1.20 16.80 -3.49
CA ASP A 450 -0.29 16.94 -4.64
C ASP A 450 0.00 18.41 -4.97
N ARG A 451 -1.05 19.26 -4.99
CA ARG A 451 -0.93 20.71 -5.17
C ARG A 451 -0.03 21.34 -4.09
N LEU A 452 -0.21 20.96 -2.83
CA LEU A 452 0.60 21.43 -1.70
C LEU A 452 2.03 20.85 -1.70
N GLY A 453 2.36 19.94 -2.63
CA GLY A 453 3.69 19.35 -2.76
C GLY A 453 4.03 18.31 -1.70
N PHE A 454 3.01 17.62 -1.20
CA PHE A 454 3.22 16.45 -0.36
C PHE A 454 4.07 15.39 -1.10
N CYS A 455 5.10 14.87 -0.43
CA CYS A 455 6.12 14.02 -1.06
C CYS A 455 5.80 12.52 -1.03
N SER A 456 4.58 12.12 -0.65
CA SER A 456 4.17 10.72 -0.71
C SER A 456 3.59 10.39 -2.09
N SER A 457 3.77 9.14 -2.55
CA SER A 457 3.14 8.69 -3.79
C SER A 457 1.64 8.46 -3.55
N PRO A 458 0.75 9.23 -4.21
CA PRO A 458 -0.69 8.99 -4.14
C PRO A 458 -1.08 7.58 -4.56
N VAL A 459 -0.25 6.93 -5.39
CA VAL A 459 -0.48 5.59 -5.93
C VAL A 459 -0.73 4.57 -4.82
N ARG A 460 -0.05 4.67 -3.67
CA ARG A 460 -0.27 3.74 -2.54
C ARG A 460 -1.66 3.89 -1.93
N LEU A 461 -2.11 5.13 -1.75
CA LEU A 461 -3.44 5.43 -1.21
C LEU A 461 -4.52 5.03 -2.21
N LEU A 462 -4.31 5.33 -3.50
CA LEU A 462 -5.21 4.96 -4.58
C LEU A 462 -5.32 3.44 -4.74
N ALA A 463 -4.21 2.70 -4.71
CA ALA A 463 -4.23 1.24 -4.78
C ALA A 463 -5.06 0.63 -3.65
N LYS A 464 -4.90 1.14 -2.43
CA LYS A 464 -5.70 0.71 -1.27
C LYS A 464 -7.19 1.03 -1.43
N MET A 465 -7.52 2.22 -1.94
CA MET A 465 -8.91 2.57 -2.27
C MET A 465 -9.49 1.67 -3.35
N MET A 466 -8.71 1.34 -4.38
CA MET A 466 -9.14 0.43 -5.44
C MET A 466 -9.42 -0.97 -4.91
N ASP A 467 -8.63 -1.49 -3.96
CA ASP A 467 -8.94 -2.76 -3.29
C ASP A 467 -10.29 -2.71 -2.58
N TYR A 468 -10.57 -1.62 -1.82
CA TYR A 468 -11.86 -1.46 -1.17
C TYR A 468 -13.00 -1.35 -2.19
N ILE A 469 -12.86 -0.54 -3.24
CA ILE A 469 -13.88 -0.41 -4.28
C ILE A 469 -14.13 -1.74 -4.99
N ALA A 470 -13.08 -2.55 -5.23
CA ALA A 470 -13.23 -3.86 -5.85
C ALA A 470 -14.12 -4.79 -5.02
N SER A 471 -14.02 -4.72 -3.69
CA SER A 471 -14.90 -5.49 -2.78
C SER A 471 -16.38 -5.10 -2.84
N LEU A 472 -16.73 -3.94 -3.41
CA LEU A 472 -18.13 -3.55 -3.63
C LEU A 472 -18.79 -4.27 -4.81
N VAL A 473 -17.96 -4.81 -5.70
CA VAL A 473 -18.37 -5.31 -7.02
C VAL A 473 -18.42 -6.84 -7.05
N SER A 474 -17.65 -7.48 -6.17
CA SER A 474 -17.70 -8.92 -5.88
C SER A 474 -18.91 -9.25 -5.01
#